data_AF-A0A318S1F7-F1
#
_entry.id   AF-A0A318S1F7-F1
#
_cell.length_a   1.000
_cell.length_b   1.000
_cell.length_c   1.000
_cell.angle_alpha   90.00
_cell.angle_beta   90.00
_cell.angle_gamma   90.00
#
_symmetry.space_group_name_H-M   'P 1'
#
loop_
_entity.id
_entity.type
_entity.pdbx_description
1 polymer ?
#
loop_
_entity_poly.entity_id
_entity_poly.type
_entity_poly.pdbx_seq_one_letter_code
_entity_poly.pdbx_strand_id
1 'polypeptide(L)' 'MTMKYRWLTVGETYAYRAALGRGLDERRGQSCTILTLPKPGTRPANVRVRFEDGVVHIVPSGVLKAIGHGGS' A
#
# COMPACT_ATOMS: atom_id res chain seq x y z
N MET A 1 14.00 14.00 1.00
CA MET A 1 14.18 13.10 -0.16
C MET A 1 12.97 12.19 -0.22
N THR A 2 12.04 12.44 -1.14
CA THR A 2 10.77 11.69 -1.24
C THR A 2 11.08 10.28 -1.77
N MET A 3 10.98 9.28 -0.90
CA MET A 3 11.13 7.89 -1.31
C MET A 3 9.87 7.47 -2.06
N LYS A 4 9.99 7.26 -3.37
CA LYS A 4 8.92 6.84 -4.27
C LYS A 4 9.28 5.53 -4.98
N TYR A 5 8.33 4.62 -5.08
CA TYR A 5 8.44 3.36 -5.81
C TYR A 5 7.22 3.22 -6.72
N ARG A 6 7.43 3.29 -8.05
CA ARG A 6 6.36 3.36 -9.05
C ARG A 6 5.42 4.56 -8.79
N TRP A 7 4.26 4.32 -8.18
CA TRP A 7 3.25 5.29 -7.79
C TRP A 7 3.04 5.38 -6.27
N LEU A 8 3.81 4.61 -5.49
CA LEU A 8 3.74 4.59 -4.03
C LEU A 8 4.77 5.54 -3.43
N THR A 9 4.35 6.31 -2.44
CA THR A 9 5.21 7.24 -1.69
C THR A 9 5.10 6.95 -0.21
N VAL A 10 6.23 6.96 0.51
CA VAL A 10 6.23 6.84 1.97
C VAL A 10 5.46 8.01 2.58
N GLY A 11 4.56 7.71 3.53
CA GLY A 11 3.72 8.69 4.21
C GLY A 11 2.41 9.02 3.49
N GLU A 12 2.23 8.58 2.23
CA GLU A 12 0.95 8.73 1.53
C GLU A 12 -0.01 7.59 1.87
N THR A 13 -1.31 7.87 1.77
CA THR A 13 -2.40 6.92 2.02
C THR A 13 -2.90 6.33 0.71
N TYR A 14 -3.12 5.01 0.71
CA TYR A 14 -3.59 4.22 -0.43
C TYR A 14 -4.74 3.31 0.01
N ALA A 15 -5.62 2.96 -0.94
CA ALA A 15 -6.64 1.95 -0.71
C ALA A 15 -6.03 0.55 -0.82
N TYR A 16 -6.27 -0.28 0.19
CA TYR A 16 -5.97 -1.70 0.15
C TYR A 16 -7.05 -2.44 -0.66
N ARG A 17 -6.71 -2.82 -1.90
CA ARG A 17 -7.60 -3.55 -2.80
C ARG A 17 -6.95 -4.86 -3.26
N ALA A 18 -6.57 -5.70 -2.29
CA ALA A 18 -6.16 -7.07 -2.60
C ALA A 18 -7.28 -7.81 -3.34
N ALA A 19 -6.86 -8.64 -4.31
CA ALA A 19 -7.77 -9.60 -4.92
C ALA A 19 -8.14 -10.67 -3.88
N LEU A 20 -9.34 -11.26 -4.03
CA LEU A 20 -9.81 -12.32 -3.13
C LEU A 20 -8.77 -13.44 -3.05
N GLY A 21 -8.35 -13.79 -1.83
CA GLY A 21 -7.34 -14.83 -1.58
C GLY A 21 -5.89 -14.43 -1.88
N ARG A 22 -5.60 -13.15 -2.15
CA ARG A 22 -4.24 -12.61 -2.38
C ARG A 22 -3.78 -11.62 -1.29
N GLY A 23 -4.40 -11.66 -0.11
CA GLY A 23 -4.09 -10.76 0.99
C GLY A 23 -5.02 -10.92 2.18
N LEU A 24 -5.18 -9.84 2.95
CA LEU A 24 -6.12 -9.75 4.06
C LEU A 24 -7.49 -9.36 3.53
N ASP A 25 -8.29 -10.36 3.15
CA ASP A 25 -9.64 -10.14 2.61
C ASP A 25 -10.50 -9.27 3.55
N GLU A 26 -10.34 -9.41 4.87
CA GLU A 26 -10.99 -8.59 5.91
C GLU A 26 -10.66 -7.09 5.84
N ARG A 27 -9.48 -6.74 5.29
CA ARG A 27 -9.01 -5.35 5.18
C ARG A 27 -9.30 -4.76 3.81
N ARG A 28 -9.85 -5.54 2.88
CA ARG A 28 -10.14 -5.09 1.51
C ARG A 28 -11.12 -3.91 1.54
N GLY A 29 -10.71 -2.81 0.93
CA GLY A 29 -11.45 -1.55 0.91
C GLY A 29 -10.98 -0.53 1.95
N GLN A 30 -10.17 -0.93 2.94
CA GLN A 30 -9.63 -0.01 3.94
C GLN A 30 -8.50 0.87 3.37
N SER A 31 -8.32 2.03 3.98
CA SER A 31 -7.19 2.93 3.76
C SER A 31 -5.96 2.43 4.54
N CYS A 32 -4.77 2.66 3.98
CA CYS A 32 -3.52 2.38 4.67
C CYS A 32 -2.42 3.37 4.25
N THR A 33 -1.58 3.76 5.19
CA THR A 33 -0.44 4.65 4.96
C THR A 33 0.81 3.83 4.68
N ILE A 34 1.59 4.21 3.67
CA ILE A 34 2.88 3.56 3.39
C ILE A 34 3.90 3.95 4.46
N LEU A 35 4.50 2.96 5.10
CA LEU A 35 5.61 3.17 6.03
C LEU A 35 6.96 2.94 5.35
N THR A 36 7.08 1.91 4.51
CA THR A 36 8.33 1.59 3.81
C THR A 36 8.05 1.09 2.40
N LEU A 37 8.99 1.34 1.50
CA LEU A 37 8.93 0.89 0.12
C LEU A 37 9.89 -0.28 -0.14
N PRO A 38 9.59 -1.14 -1.11
CA PRO A 38 10.50 -2.20 -1.53
C PRO A 38 11.76 -1.60 -2.14
N LYS A 39 12.87 -2.33 -1.97
CA LYS A 39 14.13 -1.99 -2.65
C LYS A 39 13.97 -2.22 -4.16
N PRO A 40 14.42 -1.29 -5.01
CA PRO A 40 14.41 -1.51 -6.46
C PRO A 40 15.18 -2.79 -6.81
N GLY A 41 14.59 -3.62 -7.67
CA GLY A 41 15.14 -4.91 -8.07
C GLY A 41 14.65 -6.13 -7.26
N THR A 42 14.02 -5.94 -6.11
CA THR A 42 13.49 -7.06 -5.30
C THR A 42 12.12 -7.52 -5.78
N ARG A 43 11.94 -8.83 -5.94
CA ARG A 43 10.65 -9.49 -6.20
C ARG A 43 10.43 -10.62 -5.18
N PRO A 44 9.26 -10.70 -4.52
CA PRO A 44 8.12 -9.81 -4.64
C PRO A 44 8.38 -8.41 -4.04
N ALA A 45 7.80 -7.38 -4.65
CA ALA A 45 7.92 -5.99 -4.23
C ALA A 45 6.98 -5.73 -3.04
N ASN A 46 7.43 -6.13 -1.85
CA ASN A 46 6.66 -6.00 -0.62
C ASN A 46 6.80 -4.61 0.00
N VAL A 47 5.70 -4.10 0.54
CA VAL A 47 5.54 -2.74 1.06
C VAL A 47 5.01 -2.85 2.49
N ARG A 48 5.57 -2.09 3.42
CA ARG A 48 5.02 -2.03 4.78
C ARG A 48 4.00 -0.91 4.86
N VAL A 49 2.80 -1.23 5.32
CA VAL A 49 1.69 -0.29 5.44
C VAL A 49 1.15 -0.29 6.85
N ARG A 50 0.55 0.83 7.26
CA ARG A 50 -0.21 0.98 8.49
C ARG A 50 -1.67 1.23 8.17
N PHE A 51 -2.56 0.39 8.66
CA PHE A 51 -4.01 0.59 8.55
C PHE A 51 -4.49 1.66 9.53
N GLU A 52 -5.73 2.11 9.36
CA GLU A 52 -6.35 3.16 10.17
C GLU A 52 -6.40 2.82 11.68
N ASP A 53 -6.62 1.55 12.00
CA ASP A 53 -6.60 0.99 13.36
C ASP A 53 -5.19 0.92 13.99
N GLY A 54 -4.16 1.37 13.27
CA GLY A 54 -2.77 1.35 13.72
C GLY A 54 -2.04 0.03 13.47
N VAL A 55 -2.74 -1.03 13.05
CA VAL A 55 -2.14 -2.31 12.64
C VAL A 55 -1.16 -2.11 11.50
N VAL A 56 0.04 -2.67 11.64
CA VAL A 56 1.08 -2.64 10.63
C VAL A 56 1.19 -3.98 9.93
N HIS A 57 1.22 -3.97 8.60
CA HIS A 57 1.28 -5.19 7.80
C HIS A 57 2.19 -5.04 6.59
N ILE A 58 2.69 -6.17 6.07
CA ILE A 58 3.49 -6.21 4.86
C ILE A 58 2.65 -6.76 3.72
N VAL A 59 2.48 -5.98 2.66
CA VAL A 59 1.61 -6.31 1.54
C VAL A 59 2.35 -6.15 0.22
N PRO A 60 2.06 -6.96 -0.81
CA PRO A 60 2.66 -6.78 -2.12
C PRO A 60 2.17 -5.47 -2.76
N SER A 61 3.07 -4.70 -3.38
CA SER A 61 2.73 -3.35 -3.89
C SER A 61 1.57 -3.32 -4.89
N GLY A 62 1.30 -4.44 -5.56
CA GLY A 62 0.23 -4.56 -6.55
C GLY A 62 -1.19 -4.53 -5.97
N VAL A 63 -1.37 -4.74 -4.67
CA VAL A 63 -2.69 -4.68 -4.02
C VAL A 63 -3.09 -3.27 -3.58
N LEU A 64 -2.16 -2.32 -3.68
CA LEU A 64 -2.35 -0.94 -3.28
C LEU A 64 -2.80 -0.10 -4.47
N LYS A 65 -3.91 0.60 -4.31
CA LYS A 65 -4.43 1.54 -5.31
C LYS A 65 -4.36 2.95 -4.76
N ALA A 66 -3.93 3.89 -5.61
CA ALA A 66 -4.09 5.30 -5.30
C ALA A 66 -5.58 5.56 -5.04
N ILE A 67 -5.89 6.07 -3.85
CA ILE A 67 -7.10 6.83 -3.64
C ILE A 67 -6.85 8.12 -4.40
N GLY A 68 -7.27 8.14 -5.67
CA GLY A 68 -7.06 9.33 -6.48
C GLY A 68 -7.58 10.53 -5.70
N HIS A 69 -6.74 11.55 -5.55
CA HIS A 69 -7.24 12.91 -5.37
C HIS A 69 -7.81 13.33 -6.74
N GLY A 70 -8.81 12.59 -7.24
CA GLY A 70 -9.73 13.11 -8.25
C GLY A 70 -10.65 14.00 -7.45
N GLY A 71 -10.48 15.31 -7.49
CA GLY A 71 -10.61 16.05 -8.72
C GLY A 71 -12.10 16.29 -8.87
N SER A 72 -12.55 17.36 -8.19
CA SER A 72 -13.90 17.93 -8.27
C SER A 72 -14.38 18.10 -9.71
#